data_AF-A0A2E3ZIM2-F1
#
_entry.id   AF-A0A2E3ZIM2-F1
#
_cell.length_a   1.000
_cell.length_b   1.000
_cell.length_c   1.000
_cell.angle_alpha   90.00
_cell.angle_beta   90.00
_cell.angle_gamma   90.00
#
_symmetry.space_group_name_H-M   'P 1'
#
loop_
_entity.id
_entity.type
_entity.pdbx_description
1 polymer ?
#
loop_
_entity_poly.entity_id
_entity_poly.type
_entity_poly.pdbx_seq_one_letter_code
_entity_poly.pdbx_strand_id
1 'polypeptide(L)'
;MDDDITDMYRNQIRLQMHEEVSRRLQEVIDPREDARVLALSLVQLVEGSDFEVGADMIHPDLVPALMARLGDVRAALTGHDGAITVREARVDGSTIHLVVGLDGACVACGAAPGTLSSIQNDLLTDSTIQSIQFDKAILDSFDGIVREFLIEKSGVIFC
;
A
#
# COMPACT_ATOMS: atom_id res chain seq x y z
N MET A 1 20.88 -22.48 21.11
CA MET A 1 20.05 -23.67 20.76
C MET A 1 18.57 -23.31 20.85
N ASP A 2 18.16 -22.42 21.76
CA ASP A 2 16.78 -21.89 21.85
C ASP A 2 16.38 -20.87 20.76
N ASP A 3 17.32 -20.07 20.23
CA ASP A 3 17.04 -19.11 19.14
C ASP A 3 16.58 -19.78 17.84
N ASP A 4 17.12 -20.95 17.51
CA ASP A 4 16.84 -21.68 16.26
C ASP A 4 15.40 -22.21 16.23
N ILE A 5 14.94 -22.78 17.34
CA ILE A 5 13.56 -23.25 17.51
C ILE A 5 12.58 -22.07 17.51
N THR A 6 12.95 -20.96 18.18
CA THR A 6 12.12 -19.74 18.22
C THR A 6 11.95 -19.14 16.83
N ASP A 7 13.01 -19.11 16.01
CA ASP A 7 12.95 -18.61 14.64
C ASP A 7 12.11 -19.51 13.73
N MET A 8 12.27 -20.84 13.84
CA MET A 8 11.42 -21.81 13.15
C MET A 8 9.93 -21.59 13.46
N TYR A 9 9.57 -21.43 14.73
CA TYR A 9 8.18 -21.18 15.12
C TYR A 9 7.66 -19.84 14.56
N ARG A 10 8.48 -18.78 14.57
CA ARG A 10 8.09 -17.48 13.96
C ARG A 10 7.84 -17.60 12.46
N ASN A 11 8.69 -18.32 11.74
CA ASN A 11 8.51 -18.53 10.30
C ASN A 11 7.29 -19.36 10.01
N GLN A 12 7.03 -20.42 10.79
CA GLN A 12 5.83 -21.23 10.65
C GLN A 12 4.55 -20.41 10.90
N ILE A 13 4.53 -19.56 11.93
CA ILE A 13 3.41 -18.66 12.21
C ILE A 13 3.20 -17.68 11.05
N ARG A 14 4.28 -17.08 10.51
CA ARG A 14 4.19 -16.17 9.35
C ARG A 14 3.63 -16.86 8.12
N LEU A 15 4.10 -18.08 7.83
CA LEU A 15 3.57 -18.90 6.74
C LEU A 15 2.08 -19.17 6.91
N GLN A 16 1.67 -19.64 8.08
CA GLN A 16 0.26 -19.94 8.34
C GLN A 16 -0.63 -18.69 8.28
N MET A 17 -0.14 -17.54 8.75
CA MET A 17 -0.87 -16.27 8.62
C MET A 17 -1.00 -15.84 7.15
N HIS A 18 0.09 -15.92 6.39
CA HIS A 18 0.10 -15.59 4.96
C HIS A 18 -0.86 -16.48 4.15
N GLU A 19 -0.91 -17.79 4.45
CA GLU A 19 -1.86 -18.72 3.84
C GLU A 19 -3.32 -18.36 4.15
N GLU A 20 -3.60 -17.96 5.38
CA GLU A 20 -4.94 -17.57 5.83
C GLU A 20 -5.41 -16.27 5.17
N VAL A 21 -4.52 -15.29 5.13
CA VAL A 21 -4.71 -14.00 4.44
C VAL A 21 -4.96 -14.22 2.95
N SER A 22 -4.12 -15.04 2.31
CA SER A 22 -4.25 -15.38 0.89
C SER A 22 -5.59 -16.05 0.59
N ARG A 23 -6.06 -16.96 1.46
CA ARG A 23 -7.37 -17.60 1.32
C ARG A 23 -8.50 -16.58 1.39
N ARG A 24 -8.51 -15.70 2.40
CA ARG A 24 -9.55 -14.66 2.53
C ARG A 24 -9.57 -13.72 1.33
N LEU A 25 -8.39 -13.39 0.80
CA LEU A 25 -8.29 -12.53 -0.36
C LEU A 25 -8.94 -13.18 -1.59
N GLN A 26 -8.76 -14.48 -1.80
CA GLN A 26 -9.38 -15.23 -2.90
C GLN A 26 -10.91 -15.34 -2.80
N GLU A 27 -11.49 -15.19 -1.60
CA GLU A 27 -12.93 -15.20 -1.40
C GLU A 27 -13.59 -13.87 -1.80
N VAL A 28 -12.82 -12.78 -1.79
CA VAL A 28 -13.31 -11.41 -2.00
C VAL A 28 -12.84 -10.83 -3.34
N ILE A 29 -11.72 -11.31 -3.87
CA ILE A 29 -11.07 -10.76 -5.06
C ILE A 29 -11.18 -11.72 -6.23
N ASP A 30 -11.74 -11.22 -7.34
CA ASP A 30 -11.79 -11.98 -8.57
C ASP A 30 -10.37 -12.16 -9.14
N PRO A 31 -9.85 -13.40 -9.26
CA PRO A 31 -8.47 -13.64 -9.67
C PRO A 31 -8.20 -13.24 -11.13
N ARG A 32 -9.24 -13.11 -11.97
CA ARG A 32 -9.09 -12.65 -13.36
C ARG A 32 -8.91 -11.14 -13.39
N GLU A 33 -9.68 -10.41 -12.59
CA GLU A 33 -9.48 -8.97 -12.43
C GLU A 33 -8.11 -8.67 -11.81
N ASP A 34 -7.67 -9.46 -10.85
CA ASP A 34 -6.35 -9.30 -10.23
C ASP A 34 -5.21 -9.48 -11.24
N ALA A 35 -5.26 -10.56 -12.02
CA ALA A 35 -4.31 -10.81 -13.10
C ALA A 35 -4.36 -9.71 -14.18
N ARG A 36 -5.57 -9.19 -14.49
CA ARG A 36 -5.74 -8.10 -15.45
C ARG A 36 -5.03 -6.84 -14.98
N VAL A 37 -5.24 -6.40 -13.73
CA VAL A 37 -4.66 -5.14 -13.22
C VAL A 37 -3.17 -5.25 -12.93
N LEU A 38 -2.67 -6.45 -12.60
CA LEU A 38 -1.23 -6.72 -12.48
C LEU A 38 -0.51 -6.65 -13.83
N ALA A 39 -1.18 -7.01 -14.93
CA ALA A 39 -0.62 -6.97 -16.27
C ALA A 39 -0.57 -5.54 -16.88
N LEU A 40 -1.25 -4.56 -16.26
CA LEU A 40 -1.24 -3.18 -16.73
C LEU A 40 0.09 -2.49 -16.42
N SER A 41 0.53 -1.63 -17.34
CA SER A 41 1.71 -0.79 -17.15
C SER A 41 1.36 0.39 -16.22
N LEU A 42 1.97 0.43 -15.04
CA LEU A 42 1.77 1.54 -14.10
C LEU A 42 2.15 2.89 -14.71
N VAL A 43 3.19 2.93 -15.55
CA VAL A 43 3.58 4.15 -16.27
C VAL A 43 2.42 4.66 -17.12
N GLN A 44 1.80 3.78 -17.92
CA GLN A 44 0.68 4.18 -18.79
C GLN A 44 -0.55 4.61 -17.99
N LEU A 45 -0.81 3.95 -16.84
CA LEU A 45 -1.91 4.34 -15.96
C LEU A 45 -1.68 5.73 -15.35
N VAL A 46 -0.44 6.05 -14.97
CA VAL A 46 -0.06 7.36 -14.44
C VAL A 46 -0.09 8.43 -15.53
N GLU A 47 0.45 8.16 -16.73
CA GLU A 47 0.40 9.10 -17.86
C GLU A 47 -1.03 9.39 -18.34
N GLY A 48 -1.92 8.40 -18.23
CA GLY A 48 -3.34 8.53 -18.54
C GLY A 48 -4.18 9.12 -17.41
N SER A 49 -3.56 9.44 -16.26
CA SER A 49 -4.23 10.07 -15.11
C SER A 49 -3.85 11.54 -15.03
N ASP A 50 -4.84 12.40 -14.82
CA ASP A 50 -4.61 13.82 -14.58
C ASP A 50 -4.85 14.15 -13.11
N PHE A 51 -3.77 14.41 -12.38
CA PHE A 51 -3.80 14.69 -10.95
C PHE A 51 -4.01 16.18 -10.63
N GLU A 52 -3.92 17.08 -11.62
CA GLU A 52 -4.08 18.53 -11.44
C GLU A 52 -5.56 18.96 -11.41
N VAL A 53 -6.44 18.23 -12.10
CA VAL A 53 -7.86 18.58 -12.27
C VAL A 53 -8.77 17.97 -11.18
N GLY A 54 -8.21 17.20 -10.25
CA GLY A 54 -8.92 16.58 -9.13
C GLY A 54 -9.14 15.07 -9.29
N ALA A 55 -9.60 14.40 -8.21
CA ALA A 55 -9.67 12.94 -8.11
C ALA A 55 -10.57 12.24 -9.16
N ASP A 56 -11.36 12.98 -9.93
CA ASP A 56 -12.29 12.48 -10.95
C ASP A 56 -11.59 12.06 -12.26
N MET A 57 -10.34 12.46 -12.50
CA MET A 57 -9.57 12.11 -13.71
C MET A 57 -8.41 11.14 -13.47
N ILE A 58 -8.42 10.42 -12.36
CA ILE A 58 -7.49 9.32 -12.12
C ILE A 58 -7.97 8.08 -12.88
N HIS A 59 -7.07 7.40 -13.58
CA HIS A 59 -7.40 6.18 -14.30
C HIS A 59 -8.00 5.15 -13.34
N PRO A 60 -9.18 4.57 -13.63
CA PRO A 60 -9.91 3.73 -12.67
C PRO A 60 -9.13 2.48 -12.23
N ASP A 61 -8.25 1.97 -13.09
CA ASP A 61 -7.39 0.83 -12.79
C ASP A 61 -6.11 1.16 -11.99
N LEU A 62 -5.77 2.43 -11.75
CA LEU A 62 -4.52 2.79 -11.06
C LEU A 62 -4.50 2.30 -9.60
N VAL A 63 -5.55 2.63 -8.83
CA VAL A 63 -5.66 2.19 -7.43
C VAL A 63 -5.78 0.66 -7.35
N PRO A 64 -6.64 -0.03 -8.14
CA PRO A 64 -6.67 -1.49 -8.20
C PRO A 64 -5.32 -2.13 -8.53
N ALA A 65 -4.56 -1.58 -9.48
CA ALA A 65 -3.24 -2.08 -9.85
C ALA A 65 -2.22 -1.95 -8.71
N LEU A 66 -2.23 -0.83 -7.99
CA LEU A 66 -1.37 -0.65 -6.81
C LEU A 66 -1.82 -1.55 -5.65
N MET A 67 -3.14 -1.67 -5.42
CA MET A 67 -3.69 -2.58 -4.41
C MET A 67 -3.29 -4.03 -4.66
N ALA A 68 -3.29 -4.49 -5.92
CA ALA A 68 -2.90 -5.85 -6.27
C ALA A 68 -1.43 -6.18 -5.93
N ARG A 69 -0.58 -5.15 -5.76
CA ARG A 69 0.84 -5.30 -5.40
C ARG A 69 1.07 -5.32 -3.88
N LEU A 70 0.05 -5.05 -3.05
CA LEU A 70 0.18 -4.88 -1.60
C LEU A 70 0.02 -6.16 -0.78
N GLY A 71 0.11 -7.34 -1.40
CA GLY A 71 0.19 -8.64 -0.71
C GLY A 71 -0.71 -8.77 0.53
N ASP A 72 -0.08 -8.99 1.69
CA ASP A 72 -0.76 -9.15 2.98
C ASP A 72 -1.43 -7.87 3.47
N VAL A 73 -0.83 -6.71 3.19
CA VAL A 73 -1.39 -5.41 3.60
C VAL A 73 -2.71 -5.15 2.90
N ARG A 74 -2.85 -5.57 1.64
CA ARG A 74 -4.10 -5.45 0.90
C ARG A 74 -5.27 -6.10 1.66
N ALA A 75 -5.07 -7.29 2.23
CA ALA A 75 -6.12 -7.97 2.98
C ALA A 75 -6.52 -7.21 4.25
N ALA A 76 -5.55 -6.60 4.93
CA ALA A 76 -5.82 -5.76 6.10
C ALA A 76 -6.61 -4.49 5.72
N LEU A 77 -6.31 -3.89 4.56
CA LEU A 77 -7.01 -2.70 4.05
C LEU A 77 -8.44 -3.05 3.59
N THR A 78 -8.58 -4.06 2.72
CA THR A 78 -9.88 -4.48 2.19
C THR A 78 -10.82 -5.01 3.29
N GLY A 79 -10.30 -5.68 4.32
CA GLY A 79 -11.11 -6.19 5.44
C GLY A 79 -11.74 -5.08 6.31
N HIS A 80 -11.31 -3.83 6.16
CA HIS A 80 -11.79 -2.67 6.92
C HIS A 80 -12.43 -1.61 6.01
N ASP A 81 -12.82 -1.95 4.77
CA ASP A 81 -13.35 -0.98 3.78
C ASP A 81 -12.41 0.22 3.57
N GLY A 82 -11.09 -0.01 3.64
CA GLY A 82 -10.09 1.01 3.35
C GLY A 82 -9.28 0.68 2.11
N ALA A 83 -8.71 1.73 1.53
CA ALA A 83 -7.89 1.64 0.33
C ALA A 83 -6.78 2.69 0.38
N ILE A 84 -5.76 2.50 -0.46
CA ILE A 84 -4.82 3.56 -0.77
C ILE A 84 -5.45 4.53 -1.78
N THR A 85 -5.06 5.78 -1.71
CA THR A 85 -5.37 6.79 -2.73
C THR A 85 -4.08 7.30 -3.34
N VAL A 86 -4.12 7.76 -4.59
CA VAL A 86 -2.96 8.40 -5.23
C VAL A 86 -3.25 9.89 -5.30
N ARG A 87 -2.43 10.70 -4.64
CA ARG A 87 -2.55 12.16 -4.63
C ARG A 87 -1.77 12.80 -5.75
N GLU A 88 -0.55 12.31 -5.94
CA GLU A 88 0.33 12.77 -7.00
C GLU A 88 1.08 11.55 -7.54
N ALA A 89 1.32 11.56 -8.85
CA ALA A 89 2.19 10.61 -9.49
C ALA A 89 3.00 11.31 -10.56
N ARG A 90 4.29 10.98 -10.62
CA ARG A 90 5.21 11.55 -11.60
C ARG A 90 5.95 10.43 -12.30
N VAL A 91 6.00 10.50 -13.62
CA VAL A 91 6.83 9.60 -14.44
C VAL A 91 8.21 10.22 -14.62
N ASP A 92 9.24 9.42 -14.41
CA ASP A 92 10.63 9.72 -14.75
C ASP A 92 11.16 8.62 -15.69
N GLY A 93 11.00 8.86 -16.99
CA GLY A 93 11.37 7.89 -18.03
C GLY A 93 10.53 6.62 -17.97
N SER A 94 11.11 5.53 -17.44
CA SER A 94 10.44 4.23 -17.29
C SER A 94 10.03 3.91 -15.85
N THR A 95 10.26 4.83 -14.92
CA THR A 95 9.90 4.66 -13.51
C THR A 95 8.90 5.71 -13.05
N ILE A 96 8.24 5.45 -11.93
CA ILE A 96 7.27 6.36 -11.32
C ILE A 96 7.62 6.69 -9.88
N HIS A 97 7.29 7.92 -9.51
CA HIS A 97 7.27 8.42 -8.15
C HIS A 97 5.80 8.64 -7.75
N LEU A 98 5.43 8.16 -6.56
CA LEU A 98 4.04 8.19 -6.10
C LEU A 98 3.96 8.92 -4.76
N VAL A 99 2.96 9.78 -4.61
CA VAL A 99 2.47 10.28 -3.33
C VAL A 99 1.12 9.60 -3.07
N VAL A 100 1.09 8.75 -2.04
CA VAL A 100 -0.09 7.96 -1.69
C VAL A 100 -0.73 8.44 -0.40
N GLY A 101 -2.06 8.45 -0.37
CA GLY A 101 -2.86 8.65 0.82
C GLY A 101 -3.48 7.33 1.31
N LEU A 102 -4.14 7.40 2.46
CA LEU A 102 -5.05 6.37 2.94
C LEU A 102 -6.46 6.95 2.97
N ASP A 103 -7.45 6.14 2.62
CA ASP A 103 -8.87 6.51 2.66
C ASP A 103 -9.69 5.47 3.43
N GLY A 104 -10.94 5.80 3.76
CA GLY A 104 -11.85 4.97 4.55
C GLY A 104 -11.42 4.79 6.01
N ALA A 105 -11.77 3.63 6.60
CA ALA A 105 -11.46 3.32 8.00
C ALA A 105 -9.95 3.12 8.27
N CYS A 106 -9.15 3.02 7.21
CA CYS A 106 -7.71 2.81 7.31
C CYS A 106 -6.91 4.05 7.71
N VAL A 107 -7.50 5.24 7.73
CA VAL A 107 -6.80 6.43 8.26
C VAL A 107 -6.46 6.27 9.75
N ALA A 108 -7.37 5.67 10.54
CA ALA A 108 -7.16 5.48 11.98
C ALA A 108 -6.43 4.17 12.33
N CYS A 109 -6.71 3.06 11.61
CA CYS A 109 -6.11 1.75 11.90
C CYS A 109 -4.92 1.38 10.99
N GLY A 110 -4.88 1.89 9.76
CA GLY A 110 -3.86 1.61 8.75
C GLY A 110 -2.70 2.61 8.74
N ALA A 111 -2.80 3.73 9.46
CA ALA A 111 -1.67 4.62 9.74
C ALA A 111 -0.74 4.08 10.85
N ALA A 112 -0.85 2.81 11.23
CA ALA A 112 0.13 2.21 12.12
C ALA A 112 1.52 2.26 11.45
N PRO A 113 2.61 2.61 12.16
CA PRO A 113 3.93 2.76 11.58
C PRO A 113 4.38 1.57 10.72
N GLY A 114 4.16 0.35 11.24
CA GLY A 114 4.50 -0.88 10.51
C GLY A 114 3.69 -1.08 9.24
N THR A 115 2.42 -0.67 9.21
CA THR A 115 1.58 -0.76 8.00
C THR A 115 2.09 0.17 6.91
N LEU A 116 2.46 1.41 7.24
CA LEU A 116 3.04 2.35 6.28
C LEU A 116 4.37 1.83 5.70
N SER A 117 5.25 1.29 6.55
CA SER A 117 6.50 0.68 6.09
C SER A 117 6.24 -0.54 5.20
N SER A 118 5.26 -1.38 5.53
CA SER A 118 4.89 -2.53 4.70
C SER A 118 4.33 -2.11 3.35
N ILE A 119 3.42 -1.12 3.30
CA ILE A 119 2.92 -0.54 2.04
C ILE A 119 4.07 -0.08 1.15
N GLN A 120 5.04 0.63 1.74
CA GLN A 120 6.20 1.11 1.02
C GLN A 120 7.03 -0.06 0.46
N ASN A 121 7.35 -1.06 1.28
CA ASN A 121 8.16 -2.20 0.86
C ASN A 121 7.50 -3.04 -0.24
N ASP A 122 6.20 -3.30 -0.09
CA ASP A 122 5.45 -4.12 -1.04
C ASP A 122 5.39 -3.43 -2.41
N LEU A 123 5.10 -2.12 -2.45
CA LEU A 123 5.08 -1.37 -3.71
C LEU A 123 6.47 -1.17 -4.31
N LEU A 124 7.52 -0.94 -3.50
CA LEU A 124 8.90 -0.84 -3.99
C LEU A 124 9.47 -2.18 -4.49
N THR A 125 8.75 -3.30 -4.32
CA THR A 125 9.10 -4.57 -4.94
C THR A 125 8.88 -4.53 -6.46
N ASP A 126 7.98 -3.67 -6.96
CA ASP A 126 7.81 -3.42 -8.39
C ASP A 126 8.91 -2.47 -8.88
N SER A 127 9.74 -2.94 -9.81
CA SER A 127 10.88 -2.17 -10.36
C SER A 127 10.47 -0.91 -11.13
N THR A 128 9.18 -0.77 -11.45
CA THR A 128 8.61 0.45 -12.04
C THR A 128 8.50 1.57 -11.00
N ILE A 129 8.35 1.25 -9.72
CA ILE A 129 8.16 2.22 -8.65
C ILE A 129 9.52 2.58 -8.05
N GLN A 130 9.98 3.81 -8.28
CA GLN A 130 11.28 4.26 -7.79
C GLN A 130 11.21 4.89 -6.40
N SER A 131 10.12 5.60 -6.08
CA SER A 131 9.94 6.17 -4.74
C SER A 131 8.47 6.30 -4.39
N ILE A 132 8.20 6.19 -3.08
CA ILE A 132 6.86 6.34 -2.52
C ILE A 132 6.95 7.29 -1.34
N GLN A 133 6.05 8.26 -1.32
CA GLN A 133 5.84 9.20 -0.23
C GLN A 133 4.38 9.13 0.21
N PHE A 134 4.13 9.50 1.45
CA PHE A 134 2.80 9.52 2.03
C PHE A 134 2.29 10.95 2.15
N ASP A 135 1.02 11.14 1.84
CA ASP A 135 0.39 12.44 1.95
C ASP A 135 0.28 12.87 3.43
N LYS A 136 0.66 14.12 3.73
CA LYS A 136 0.59 14.65 5.10
C LYS A 136 -0.82 14.68 5.69
N ALA A 137 -1.90 14.64 4.89
CA ALA A 137 -3.25 14.63 5.42
C ALA A 137 -3.55 13.38 6.27
N ILE A 138 -2.78 12.29 6.10
CA ILE A 138 -2.85 11.14 7.02
C ILE A 138 -2.59 11.58 8.47
N LEU A 139 -1.68 12.55 8.66
CA LEU A 139 -1.29 13.05 9.97
C LEU A 139 -2.31 14.05 10.55
N ASP A 140 -3.22 14.60 9.76
CA ASP A 140 -4.21 15.56 10.25
C ASP A 140 -5.26 14.92 11.17
N SER A 141 -5.36 13.59 11.15
CA SER A 141 -6.21 12.83 12.08
C SER A 141 -5.54 12.54 13.43
N PHE A 142 -4.27 12.93 13.63
CA PHE A 142 -3.49 12.61 14.81
C PHE A 142 -2.86 13.87 15.43
N ASP A 143 -3.04 14.03 16.75
CA ASP A 143 -2.50 15.16 17.49
C ASP A 143 -1.35 14.77 18.43
N GLY A 144 -0.46 15.74 18.65
CA GLY A 144 0.61 15.68 19.66
C GLY A 144 1.54 14.47 19.50
N ILE A 145 1.71 13.74 20.60
CA ILE A 145 2.68 12.64 20.73
C ILE A 145 2.42 11.52 19.70
N VAL A 146 1.16 11.26 19.37
CA VAL A 146 0.81 10.17 18.44
C VAL A 146 1.31 10.49 17.04
N ARG A 147 1.19 11.75 16.60
CA ARG A 147 1.71 12.23 15.31
C ARG A 147 3.23 12.15 15.25
N GLU A 148 3.91 12.62 16.30
CA GLU A 148 5.38 12.56 16.38
C GLU A 148 5.89 11.12 16.36
N PHE A 149 5.22 10.22 17.10
CA PHE A 149 5.52 8.79 17.08
C PHE A 149 5.36 8.18 15.69
N LEU A 150 4.29 8.55 14.97
CA LEU A 150 4.01 8.09 13.62
C LEU A 150 5.12 8.49 12.64
N ILE A 151 5.57 9.74 12.69
CA ILE A 151 6.66 10.26 11.86
C ILE A 151 7.98 9.56 12.21
N GLU A 152 8.29 9.41 13.49
CA GLU A 152 9.56 8.84 13.93
C GLU A 152 9.66 7.33 13.66
N LYS A 153 8.57 6.57 13.84
CA LYS A 153 8.59 5.11 13.81
C LYS A 153 8.19 4.48 12.48
N SER A 154 7.55 5.23 11.58
CA SER A 154 7.12 4.69 10.28
C SER A 154 8.28 4.50 9.30
N GLY A 155 9.35 5.29 9.41
CA GLY A 155 10.47 5.23 8.48
C GLY A 155 10.12 5.64 7.05
N VAL A 156 8.93 6.24 6.84
CA VAL A 156 8.44 6.71 5.55
C VAL A 156 8.55 8.22 5.44
N ILE A 157 8.50 8.74 4.22
CA ILE A 157 8.57 10.18 3.94
C ILE A 157 7.15 10.71 3.79
N PHE A 158 6.81 11.77 4.53
CA PHE A 158 5.54 12.49 4.38
C PHE A 158 5.75 13.80 3.61
N CYS A 159 4.94 14.05 2.58
CA CYS A 159 5.05 15.25 1.73
C CYS A 159 3.83 16.17 1.83
#